data_AF-A0A7H8W5R4-F1
#
_entry.id   AF-A0A7H8W5R4-F1
#
_cell.length_a   1.000
_cell.length_b   1.000
_cell.length_c   1.000
_cell.angle_alpha   90.00
_cell.angle_beta   90.00
_cell.angle_gamma   90.00
#
_symmetry.space_group_name_H-M   'P 1'
#
loop_
_entity.id
_entity.type
_entity.pdbx_description
1 polymer ?
#
loop_
_entity_poly.entity_id
_entity_poly.type
_entity_poly.pdbx_seq_one_letter_code
_entity_poly.pdbx_strand_id
1 'polypeptide(L)'
;MRNIIFLLLATINLFSKPLEHKDHHIGKITMQPTIAEVYYSRLEVSTRLPYFAGKFIDRKAKQRTEVPPAIWQTIKNSVDYTPFKNAAIQLLNNNFTTAQMQETINEYQAKPYIPIVSLKLRNELQLASQDFDTVLLNHINTVLIANGYQTLTL
;
A
#
# COMPACT_ATOMS: atom_id res chain seq x y z
N MET A 1 -33.14 -46.92 -30.02
CA MET A 1 -33.09 -47.45 -28.65
C MET A 1 -32.08 -46.60 -27.89
N ARG A 2 -32.50 -45.80 -26.89
CA ARG A 2 -32.42 -46.11 -25.44
C ARG A 2 -30.97 -46.47 -25.04
N ASN A 3 -30.30 -45.86 -24.06
CA ASN A 3 -30.73 -45.22 -22.83
C ASN A 3 -29.62 -44.34 -22.25
N ILE A 4 -30.07 -43.40 -21.41
CA ILE A 4 -29.38 -42.56 -20.43
C ILE A 4 -28.80 -43.42 -19.28
N ILE A 5 -27.84 -42.85 -18.51
CA ILE A 5 -27.68 -42.84 -17.02
C ILE A 5 -26.18 -42.73 -16.70
N PHE A 6 -25.63 -41.61 -16.19
CA PHE A 6 -25.61 -41.03 -14.82
C PHE A 6 -24.93 -41.85 -13.71
N LEU A 7 -24.37 -41.10 -12.74
CA LEU A 7 -23.68 -41.44 -11.47
C LEU A 7 -22.14 -41.50 -11.55
N LEU A 8 -21.33 -40.70 -10.84
CA LEU A 8 -21.34 -40.17 -9.45
C LEU A 8 -21.01 -41.25 -8.40
N LEU A 9 -20.14 -40.87 -7.43
CA LEU A 9 -19.62 -41.60 -6.25
C LEU A 9 -18.17 -42.08 -6.41
N ALA A 10 -17.30 -42.12 -5.39
CA ALA A 10 -17.16 -41.50 -4.07
C ALA A 10 -15.87 -42.09 -3.48
N THR A 11 -15.08 -41.34 -2.72
CA THR A 11 -14.25 -41.87 -1.61
C THR A 11 -14.23 -40.80 -0.49
N ILE A 12 -15.06 -40.94 0.55
CA ILE A 12 -14.92 -41.71 1.80
C ILE A 12 -14.17 -40.92 2.90
N ASN A 13 -14.95 -40.53 3.93
CA ASN A 13 -14.73 -40.55 5.40
C ASN A 13 -13.42 -39.95 5.98
N LEU A 14 -13.40 -39.27 7.14
CA LEU A 14 -13.98 -39.65 8.42
C LEU A 14 -14.21 -38.42 9.33
N PHE A 15 -15.22 -38.57 10.19
CA PHE A 15 -15.46 -37.84 11.43
C PHE A 15 -14.20 -37.51 12.26
N SER A 16 -14.16 -36.30 12.81
CA SER A 16 -13.74 -36.06 14.20
C SER A 16 -14.53 -34.89 14.78
N LYS A 17 -15.00 -35.08 16.02
CA LYS A 17 -15.93 -34.25 16.80
C LYS A 17 -15.48 -32.78 16.95
N PRO A 18 -16.42 -31.87 17.30
CA PRO A 18 -16.10 -30.46 17.50
C PRO A 18 -15.32 -30.28 18.81
N LEU A 19 -14.17 -29.62 18.74
CA LEU A 19 -13.57 -28.99 19.90
C LEU A 19 -14.20 -27.61 20.02
N GLU A 20 -15.04 -27.42 21.04
CA GLU A 20 -15.36 -26.09 21.56
C GLU A 20 -14.03 -25.44 21.98
N HIS A 21 -13.54 -24.52 21.15
CA HIS A 21 -12.66 -23.47 21.61
C HIS A 21 -13.52 -22.21 21.75
N LYS A 22 -13.73 -21.78 22.99
CA LYS A 22 -14.18 -20.42 23.29
C LYS A 22 -13.02 -19.48 22.97
N ASP A 23 -12.77 -19.26 21.69
CA ASP A 23 -11.98 -18.11 21.29
C ASP A 23 -12.87 -16.88 21.41
N HIS A 24 -12.51 -16.01 22.36
CA HIS A 24 -12.82 -14.59 22.24
C HIS A 24 -12.06 -14.05 21.03
N HIS A 25 -12.51 -14.42 19.83
CA HIS A 25 -12.20 -13.67 18.63
C HIS A 25 -12.92 -12.34 18.75
N ILE A 26 -12.22 -11.36 19.32
CA ILE A 26 -12.40 -9.98 18.89
C ILE A 26 -12.06 -10.01 17.39
N GLY A 27 -13.07 -10.29 16.57
CA GLY A 27 -12.95 -10.28 15.13
C GLY A 27 -12.50 -8.88 14.77
N LYS A 28 -11.22 -8.73 14.41
CA LYS A 28 -10.80 -7.60 13.59
C LYS A 28 -11.69 -7.68 12.37
N ILE A 29 -12.68 -6.79 12.28
CA ILE A 29 -13.45 -6.58 11.06
C ILE A 29 -12.41 -6.12 10.04
N THR A 30 -11.87 -7.05 9.26
CA THR A 30 -11.08 -6.74 8.08
C THR A 30 -12.06 -6.13 7.10
N MET A 31 -12.14 -4.79 7.07
CA MET A 31 -12.88 -4.08 6.04
C MET A 31 -12.36 -4.56 4.70
N GLN A 32 -13.28 -5.06 3.87
CA GLN A 32 -12.95 -5.41 2.49
C GLN A 32 -12.46 -4.14 1.79
N PRO A 33 -11.31 -4.18 1.09
CA PRO A 33 -10.77 -3.00 0.43
C PRO A 33 -11.74 -2.52 -0.65
N THR A 34 -11.87 -1.20 -0.78
CA THR A 34 -12.64 -0.58 -1.87
C THR A 34 -11.94 -0.80 -3.21
N ILE A 35 -12.67 -0.68 -4.33
CA ILE A 35 -12.06 -0.77 -5.67
C ILE A 35 -10.96 0.27 -5.86
N ALA A 36 -11.11 1.47 -5.32
CA ALA A 36 -10.07 2.50 -5.38
C ALA A 36 -8.82 2.12 -4.58
N GLU A 37 -8.96 1.42 -3.44
CA GLU A 37 -7.82 0.88 -2.70
C GLU A 37 -7.10 -0.22 -3.45
N VAL A 38 -7.85 -1.13 -4.08
CA VAL A 38 -7.28 -2.17 -4.93
C VAL A 38 -6.54 -1.52 -6.11
N TYR A 39 -7.16 -0.55 -6.78
CA TYR A 39 -6.55 0.19 -7.87
C TYR A 39 -5.26 0.89 -7.42
N TYR A 40 -5.32 1.63 -6.32
CA TYR A 40 -4.16 2.31 -5.73
C TYR A 40 -3.01 1.33 -5.44
N SER A 41 -3.32 0.18 -4.82
CA SER A 41 -2.29 -0.82 -4.47
C SER A 41 -1.52 -1.34 -5.69
N ARG A 42 -2.13 -1.28 -6.87
CA ARG A 42 -1.54 -1.69 -8.14
C ARG A 42 -0.93 -0.56 -8.93
N LEU A 43 -1.13 0.71 -8.56
CA LEU A 43 -0.53 1.84 -9.26
C LEU A 43 0.99 1.85 -9.13
N GLU A 44 1.67 2.21 -10.22
CA GLU A 44 3.11 2.40 -10.25
C GLU A 44 3.61 3.30 -9.10
N VAL A 45 2.93 4.41 -8.83
CA VAL A 45 3.35 5.34 -7.76
C VAL A 45 3.27 4.72 -6.37
N SER A 46 2.25 3.91 -6.07
CA SER A 46 2.12 3.22 -4.79
C SER A 46 3.28 2.24 -4.58
N THR A 47 3.66 1.52 -5.64
CA THR A 47 4.73 0.53 -5.57
C THR A 47 6.13 1.16 -5.46
N ARG A 48 6.32 2.37 -5.98
CA ARG A 48 7.64 3.01 -6.06
C ARG A 48 7.89 4.07 -4.99
N LEU A 49 6.85 4.65 -4.39
CA LEU A 49 7.02 5.71 -3.39
C LEU A 49 7.92 5.30 -2.20
N PRO A 50 7.77 4.10 -1.59
CA PRO A 50 8.65 3.70 -0.50
C PRO A 50 10.13 3.62 -0.90
N TYR A 51 10.39 3.17 -2.14
CA TYR A 51 11.74 3.12 -2.67
C TYR A 51 12.35 4.52 -2.83
N PHE A 52 11.60 5.48 -3.38
CA PHE A 52 12.08 6.86 -3.55
C PHE A 52 12.28 7.58 -2.21
N ALA A 53 11.33 7.43 -1.28
CA ALA A 53 11.48 7.96 0.09
C ALA A 53 12.71 7.37 0.79
N GLY A 54 12.91 6.05 0.69
CA GLY A 54 14.09 5.36 1.21
C GLY A 54 15.40 5.89 0.60
N LYS A 55 15.44 6.08 -0.72
CA LYS A 55 16.59 6.67 -1.42
C LYS A 55 16.87 8.11 -0.99
N PHE A 56 15.83 8.91 -0.76
CA PHE A 56 16.00 10.25 -0.22
C PHE A 56 16.65 10.22 1.16
N ILE A 57 16.14 9.38 2.07
CA ILE A 57 16.69 9.20 3.42
C ILE A 57 18.15 8.72 3.34
N ASP A 58 18.47 7.77 2.45
CA ASP A 58 19.84 7.30 2.24
C ASP A 58 20.81 8.40 1.82
N ARG A 59 20.36 9.34 0.97
CA ARG A 59 21.19 10.48 0.57
C ARG A 59 21.47 11.40 1.75
N LYS A 60 20.47 11.68 2.59
CA LYS A 60 20.64 12.49 3.80
C LYS A 60 21.54 11.79 4.82
N ALA A 61 21.40 10.49 5.00
CA ALA A 61 22.27 9.69 5.88
C ALA A 61 23.75 9.75 5.49
N LYS A 62 24.05 9.76 4.18
CA LYS A 62 25.43 9.92 3.69
C LYS A 62 26.02 11.30 3.93
N GLN A 63 25.17 12.33 4.03
CA GLN A 63 25.59 13.72 4.25
C GLN A 63 25.74 14.05 5.73
N ARG A 64 25.02 13.34 6.60
CA ARG A 64 24.93 13.59 8.04
C ARG A 64 25.59 12.45 8.81
N THR A 65 26.91 12.32 8.65
CA THR A 65 27.70 11.21 9.20
C THR A 65 27.80 11.24 10.73
N GLU A 66 27.44 12.36 11.36
CA GLU A 66 27.34 12.48 12.81
C GLU A 66 26.09 11.78 13.40
N VAL A 67 25.09 11.48 12.56
CA VAL A 67 23.89 10.74 12.96
C VAL A 67 24.12 9.23 12.77
N PRO A 68 23.99 8.39 13.81
CA PRO A 68 24.22 6.96 13.72
C PRO A 68 23.30 6.26 12.69
N PRO A 69 23.81 5.25 11.96
CA PRO A 69 23.02 4.49 10.99
C PRO A 69 21.72 3.90 11.55
N ALA A 70 21.70 3.54 12.83
CA ALA A 70 20.51 3.00 13.49
C ALA A 70 19.34 4.01 13.50
N ILE A 71 19.62 5.30 13.69
CA ILE A 71 18.59 6.36 13.66
C ILE A 71 17.99 6.49 12.26
N TRP A 72 18.83 6.45 11.22
CA TRP A 72 18.36 6.46 9.82
C TRP A 72 17.49 5.26 9.48
N GLN A 73 17.81 4.08 10.02
CA GLN A 73 16.96 2.89 9.85
C GLN A 73 15.64 3.04 10.60
N THR A 74 15.64 3.57 11.82
CA THR A 74 14.41 3.89 12.55
C THR A 74 13.51 4.82 11.75
N ILE A 75 14.07 5.88 11.15
CA ILE A 75 13.33 6.81 10.28
C ILE A 75 12.68 6.05 9.12
N LYS A 76 13.45 5.24 8.36
CA LYS A 76 12.92 4.49 7.22
C LYS A 76 11.78 3.54 7.59
N ASN A 77 11.93 2.84 8.70
CA ASN A 77 10.96 1.83 9.14
C ASN A 77 9.68 2.44 9.72
N SER A 78 9.69 3.74 10.02
CA SER A 78 8.56 4.44 10.66
C SER A 78 7.87 5.46 9.75
N VAL A 79 8.27 5.57 8.47
CA VAL A 79 7.59 6.46 7.53
C VAL A 79 6.13 6.02 7.35
N ASP A 80 5.19 6.91 7.69
CA ASP A 80 3.78 6.70 7.44
C ASP A 80 3.39 7.19 6.04
N TYR A 81 3.03 6.26 5.16
CA TYR A 81 2.57 6.54 3.80
C TYR A 81 1.04 6.72 3.71
N THR A 82 0.32 6.59 4.83
CA THR A 82 -1.15 6.70 4.89
C THR A 82 -1.66 8.04 4.35
N PRO A 83 -1.05 9.21 4.66
CA PRO A 83 -1.50 10.49 4.12
C PRO A 83 -1.49 10.51 2.58
N PHE A 84 -0.41 10.02 1.96
CA PHE A 84 -0.31 9.93 0.51
C PHE A 84 -1.31 8.92 -0.07
N LYS A 85 -1.45 7.73 0.55
CA LYS A 85 -2.46 6.74 0.16
C LYS A 85 -3.86 7.36 0.12
N ASN A 86 -4.24 8.08 1.17
CA ASN A 86 -5.56 8.69 1.27
C ASN A 86 -5.79 9.76 0.20
N ALA A 87 -4.81 10.63 -0.04
CA ALA A 87 -4.87 11.63 -1.11
C ALA A 87 -5.01 10.96 -2.49
N ALA A 88 -4.19 9.95 -2.78
CA ALA A 88 -4.25 9.22 -4.04
C ALA A 88 -5.60 8.53 -4.27
N ILE A 89 -6.17 7.89 -3.23
CA ILE A 89 -7.51 7.27 -3.33
C ILE A 89 -8.59 8.31 -3.60
N GLN A 90 -8.54 9.48 -2.96
CA GLN A 90 -9.47 10.57 -3.24
C GLN A 90 -9.36 11.05 -4.69
N LEU A 91 -8.14 11.23 -5.20
CA LEU A 91 -7.91 11.58 -6.60
C LEU A 91 -8.48 10.53 -7.56
N LEU A 92 -8.34 9.24 -7.25
CA LEU A 92 -8.91 8.16 -8.05
C LEU A 92 -10.44 8.23 -8.07
N ASN A 93 -11.08 8.38 -6.91
CA ASN A 93 -12.54 8.51 -6.80
C ASN A 93 -13.09 9.76 -7.53
N ASN A 94 -12.30 10.83 -7.61
CA ASN A 94 -12.69 12.06 -8.30
C ASN A 94 -12.55 11.98 -9.83
N ASN A 95 -11.71 11.08 -10.33
CA ASN A 95 -11.38 10.99 -11.76
C ASN A 95 -11.95 9.77 -12.45
N PHE A 96 -12.30 8.71 -11.71
CA PHE A 96 -12.75 7.44 -12.28
C PHE A 96 -13.95 6.89 -11.55
N THR A 97 -14.84 6.27 -12.32
CA THR A 97 -15.92 5.44 -11.77
C THR A 97 -15.36 4.09 -11.30
N THR A 98 -16.11 3.42 -10.42
CA THR A 98 -15.80 2.05 -9.99
C THR A 98 -15.66 1.07 -11.16
N ALA A 99 -16.51 1.21 -12.19
CA ALA A 99 -16.47 0.34 -13.37
C ALA A 99 -15.19 0.54 -14.18
N GLN A 100 -14.79 1.79 -14.44
CA GLN A 100 -13.54 2.12 -15.14
C GLN A 100 -12.33 1.60 -14.37
N MET A 101 -12.32 1.78 -13.05
CA MET A 101 -11.25 1.26 -12.20
C MET A 101 -11.14 -0.27 -12.29
N GLN A 102 -12.27 -0.98 -12.23
CA GLN A 102 -12.30 -2.44 -12.34
C GLN A 102 -11.84 -2.93 -13.72
N GLU A 103 -12.25 -2.24 -14.79
CA GLU A 103 -11.82 -2.55 -16.16
C GLU A 103 -10.30 -2.45 -16.30
N THR A 104 -9.70 -1.35 -15.86
CA THR A 104 -8.25 -1.19 -15.91
C THR A 104 -7.52 -2.20 -15.02
N ILE A 105 -8.06 -2.54 -13.83
CA ILE A 105 -7.49 -3.62 -12.99
C ILE A 105 -7.43 -4.92 -13.79
N ASN A 106 -8.50 -5.27 -14.50
CA ASN A 106 -8.58 -6.50 -15.29
C ASN A 106 -7.64 -6.45 -16.50
N GLU A 107 -7.55 -5.32 -17.20
CA GLU A 107 -6.65 -5.09 -18.34
C GLU A 107 -5.18 -5.35 -17.93
N TYR A 108 -4.78 -4.86 -16.76
CA TYR A 108 -3.40 -4.96 -16.28
C TYR A 108 -3.15 -6.17 -15.40
N GLN A 109 -4.07 -7.14 -15.25
CA GLN A 109 -3.94 -8.25 -14.29
C GLN A 109 -2.62 -9.04 -14.40
N ALA A 110 -2.07 -9.21 -15.61
CA ALA A 110 -0.81 -9.91 -15.87
C ALA A 110 0.44 -9.02 -15.73
N LYS A 111 0.27 -7.74 -15.37
CA LYS A 111 1.36 -6.78 -15.20
C LYS A 111 1.63 -6.54 -13.70
N PRO A 112 2.90 -6.27 -13.32
CA PRO A 112 3.26 -6.03 -11.93
C PRO A 112 2.64 -4.74 -11.36
N TYR A 113 2.27 -3.79 -12.22
CA TYR A 113 1.63 -2.53 -11.83
C TYR A 113 0.83 -1.94 -13.00
N ILE A 114 -0.05 -1.00 -12.67
CA ILE A 114 -0.82 -0.15 -13.58
C ILE A 114 -0.01 1.15 -13.78
N PRO A 115 0.37 1.49 -15.02
CA PRO A 115 1.08 2.73 -15.32
C PRO A 115 0.15 3.95 -15.24
N ILE A 116 0.70 5.12 -14.91
CA ILE A 116 -0.05 6.37 -14.91
C ILE A 116 -0.08 6.95 -16.33
N VAL A 117 -1.13 6.63 -17.07
CA VAL A 117 -1.30 7.06 -18.48
C VAL A 117 -1.95 8.43 -18.63
N SER A 118 -2.81 8.84 -17.69
CA SER A 118 -3.47 10.15 -17.73
C SER A 118 -2.52 11.25 -17.27
N LEU A 119 -2.31 12.27 -18.11
CA LEU A 119 -1.53 13.46 -17.77
C LEU A 119 -2.15 14.22 -16.59
N LYS A 120 -3.48 14.32 -16.54
CA LYS A 120 -4.20 14.97 -15.42
C LYS A 120 -3.92 14.24 -14.11
N LEU A 121 -4.14 12.93 -14.06
CA LEU A 121 -3.89 12.12 -12.87
C LEU A 121 -2.42 12.19 -12.44
N ARG A 122 -1.49 12.19 -13.40
CA ARG A 122 -0.06 12.34 -13.14
C ARG A 122 0.25 13.65 -12.41
N ASN A 123 -0.29 14.77 -12.89
CA ASN A 123 -0.06 16.07 -12.28
C ASN A 123 -0.67 16.15 -10.87
N GLU A 124 -1.87 15.60 -10.67
CA GLU A 124 -2.51 15.57 -9.35
C GLU A 124 -1.74 14.70 -8.35
N LEU A 125 -1.26 13.52 -8.79
CA LEU A 125 -0.41 12.66 -7.97
C LEU A 125 0.96 13.29 -7.68
N GLN A 126 1.49 14.08 -8.61
CA GLN A 126 2.72 14.84 -8.38
C GLN A 126 2.54 15.89 -7.29
N LEU A 127 1.42 16.62 -7.29
CA LEU A 127 1.09 17.57 -6.21
C LEU A 127 0.95 16.85 -4.87
N ALA A 128 0.21 15.73 -4.82
CA ALA A 128 0.10 14.91 -3.61
C ALA A 128 1.46 14.39 -3.11
N SER A 129 2.41 14.11 -4.03
CA SER A 129 3.77 13.72 -3.68
C SER A 129 4.57 14.87 -3.06
N GLN A 130 4.38 16.11 -3.54
CA GLN A 130 5.04 17.28 -2.96
C GLN A 130 4.56 17.55 -1.53
N ASP A 131 3.27 17.36 -1.27
CA ASP A 131 2.72 17.44 0.09
C ASP A 131 3.32 16.35 0.98
N PHE A 132 3.47 15.14 0.45
CA PHE A 132 4.12 14.04 1.15
C PHE A 132 5.60 14.32 1.47
N ASP A 133 6.34 15.01 0.60
CA ASP A 133 7.73 15.38 0.88
C ASP A 133 7.84 16.23 2.16
N THR A 134 6.86 17.11 2.40
CA THR A 134 6.79 17.90 3.65
C THR A 134 6.53 17.01 4.86
N VAL A 135 5.59 16.06 4.74
CA VAL A 135 5.31 15.08 5.81
C VAL A 135 6.55 14.24 6.13
N LEU A 136 7.24 13.77 5.10
CA LEU A 136 8.46 12.98 5.23
C LEU A 136 9.58 13.78 5.94
N LEU A 137 9.79 15.03 5.54
CA LEU A 137 10.79 15.89 6.17
C LEU A 137 10.48 16.16 7.64
N ASN A 138 9.22 16.45 7.96
CA ASN A 138 8.77 16.65 9.33
C ASN A 138 8.98 15.40 10.18
N HIS A 139 8.70 14.22 9.63
CA HIS A 139 8.96 12.94 10.30
C HIS A 139 10.45 12.73 10.58
N ILE A 140 11.30 12.93 9.57
CA ILE A 140 12.76 12.86 9.73
C ILE A 140 13.23 13.79 10.84
N ASN A 141 12.80 15.05 10.80
CA ASN A 141 13.19 16.07 11.78
C ASN A 141 12.70 15.74 13.19
N THR A 142 11.50 15.19 13.32
CA THR A 142 10.96 14.74 14.62
C THR A 142 11.84 13.67 15.24
N VAL A 143 12.22 12.64 14.46
CA VAL A 143 13.10 11.57 14.95
C VAL A 143 14.50 12.08 15.26
N LEU A 144 15.05 12.97 14.42
CA LEU A 144 16.38 13.57 14.67
C LEU A 144 16.40 14.39 15.98
N ILE A 145 15.43 15.29 16.18
CA ILE A 145 15.32 16.10 17.40
C ILE A 145 15.17 15.21 18.63
N ALA A 146 14.31 14.19 18.56
CA ALA A 146 14.10 13.25 19.67
C ALA A 146 15.37 12.50 20.08
N ASN A 147 16.37 12.44 19.19
CA ASN A 147 17.67 11.82 19.44
C ASN A 147 18.82 12.84 19.61
N GLY A 148 18.51 14.14 19.76
CA GLY A 148 19.50 15.19 20.04
C GLY A 148 20.23 15.73 18.81
N TYR A 149 19.73 15.51 17.59
CA TYR A 149 20.35 15.97 16.35
C TYR A 149 19.64 17.19 15.74
N GLN A 150 20.40 18.00 15.01
CA GLN A 150 19.87 19.16 14.28
C GLN A 150 18.96 18.72 13.12
N THR A 151 17.91 19.50 12.87
CA THR A 151 16.97 19.32 11.76
C THR A 151 17.64 19.43 10.39
N LEU A 152 17.03 18.80 9.40
CA LEU A 152 17.30 19.04 7.99
C LEU A 152 16.51 20.25 7.50
N THR A 153 17.15 21.04 6.64
CA THR A 153 16.45 21.97 5.74
C THR A 153 16.25 21.30 4.38
N LEU A 154 15.24 21.77 3.63
CA LEU A 154 15.06 21.43 2.22
C LEU A 154 16.28 21.84 1.41
#